data_AF-A0A0F2MGR1-F1
#
_entry.id   AF-A0A0F2MGR1-F1
#
_cell.length_a   1.000
_cell.length_b   1.000
_cell.length_c   1.000
_cell.angle_alpha   90.00
_cell.angle_beta   90.00
_cell.angle_gamma   90.00
#
_symmetry.space_group_name_H-M   'P 1'
#
loop_
_entity.id
_entity.type
_entity.pdbx_description
1 polymer ?
#
loop_
_entity_poly.entity_id
_entity_poly.type
_entity_poly.pdbx_seq_one_letter_code
_entity_poly.pdbx_strand_id
1 'polypeptide(L)'
;MPRQRDYTEDDVKRALLAIENGASVRQAAKQNKVPFSTLKGRRKGALPASDAFESHQKLSIEQEKHLCGWIIVQGMIGRRPTHADIRAMATSLVDPTGQTEFGKKWMMAFMRRNPSMKIARTKS
;
A
#
# COMPACT_ATOMS: atom_id res chain seq x y z
N MET A 1 8.23 -8.18 16.59
CA MET A 1 8.82 -7.13 15.73
C MET A 1 8.51 -7.43 14.27
N PRO A 2 7.95 -6.50 13.47
CA PRO A 2 7.80 -6.72 12.03
C PRO A 2 9.19 -6.74 11.38
N ARG A 3 9.52 -7.79 10.62
CA ARG A 3 10.76 -7.84 9.82
C ARG A 3 10.73 -6.72 8.79
N GLN A 4 11.56 -5.71 8.99
CA GLN A 4 11.81 -4.67 8.00
C GLN A 4 12.46 -5.36 6.77
N ARG A 5 11.93 -5.09 5.58
CA ARG A 5 12.55 -5.57 4.35
C ARG A 5 13.66 -4.60 3.99
N ASP A 6 14.89 -5.09 3.89
CA ASP A 6 16.06 -4.28 3.50
C ASP A 6 16.10 -3.95 2.00
N TYR A 7 15.08 -4.36 1.25
CA TYR A 7 14.98 -4.22 -0.20
C TYR A 7 13.61 -3.66 -0.59
N THR A 8 13.59 -2.85 -1.64
CA THR A 8 12.39 -2.21 -2.20
C THR A 8 11.81 -3.01 -3.37
N GLU A 9 10.59 -2.70 -3.78
CA GLU A 9 9.99 -3.27 -5.00
C GLU A 9 10.79 -2.91 -6.27
N ASP A 10 11.44 -1.74 -6.29
CA ASP A 10 12.27 -1.34 -7.41
C ASP A 10 13.53 -2.19 -7.52
N ASP A 11 14.12 -2.61 -6.39
CA ASP A 11 15.25 -3.55 -6.37
C ASP A 11 14.85 -4.91 -6.94
N VAL A 12 13.61 -5.36 -6.66
CA VAL A 12 13.05 -6.59 -7.23
C VAL A 12 12.87 -6.46 -8.74
N LYS A 13 12.34 -5.33 -9.23
CA LYS A 13 12.17 -5.08 -10.68
C LYS A 13 13.52 -5.06 -11.40
N ARG A 14 14.53 -4.36 -10.84
CA ARG A 14 15.90 -4.33 -11.39
C ARG A 14 16.51 -5.73 -11.46
N ALA A 15 16.29 -6.55 -10.43
CA ALA A 15 16.76 -7.93 -10.43
C ALA A 15 16.03 -8.81 -11.46
N LEU A 16 14.73 -8.60 -11.72
CA LEU A 16 14.01 -9.31 -12.78
C LEU A 16 14.53 -8.93 -14.17
N LEU A 17 14.74 -7.64 -14.43
CA LEU A 17 15.34 -7.15 -15.67
C LEU A 17 16.75 -7.73 -15.90
N ALA A 18 17.56 -7.83 -14.84
CA ALA A 18 18.87 -8.47 -14.94
C ALA A 18 18.78 -9.95 -15.36
N ILE A 19 17.75 -10.68 -14.89
CA ILE A 19 17.51 -12.08 -15.27
C ILE A 19 17.10 -12.18 -16.74
N GLU A 20 16.23 -11.28 -17.22
CA GLU A 20 15.85 -11.20 -18.63
C GLU A 20 17.04 -10.88 -19.54
N ASN A 21 17.96 -10.03 -19.06
CA ASN A 21 19.22 -9.72 -19.72
C ASN A 21 20.27 -10.86 -19.64
N GLY A 22 19.91 -12.04 -19.12
CA GLY A 22 20.75 -13.23 -19.11
C GLY A 22 21.52 -13.48 -17.80
N ALA A 23 21.33 -12.67 -16.75
CA ALA A 23 21.96 -12.93 -15.46
C ALA A 23 21.29 -14.12 -14.74
N SER A 24 22.08 -14.88 -13.97
CA SER A 24 21.50 -15.93 -13.13
C SER A 24 20.67 -15.32 -11.98
N VAL A 25 19.61 -16.00 -11.57
CA VAL A 25 18.74 -15.55 -10.45
C VAL A 25 19.55 -15.28 -9.17
N ARG A 26 20.60 -16.08 -8.93
CA ARG A 26 21.49 -15.92 -7.76
C ARG A 26 22.35 -14.66 -7.86
N GLN A 27 22.85 -14.36 -9.06
CA GLN A 27 23.63 -13.16 -9.33
C GLN A 27 22.77 -11.90 -9.24
N ALA A 28 21.59 -11.90 -9.86
CA ALA A 28 20.63 -10.80 -9.80
C ALA A 28 20.18 -10.50 -8.36
N ALA A 29 19.94 -11.55 -7.56
CA ALA A 29 19.64 -11.45 -6.13
C ALA A 29 20.76 -10.76 -5.35
N LYS A 30 22.01 -11.20 -5.56
CA LYS A 30 23.18 -10.64 -4.87
C LYS A 30 23.43 -9.19 -5.25
N GLN A 31 23.32 -8.84 -6.53
CA GLN A 31 23.55 -7.49 -7.05
C GLN A 31 22.54 -6.48 -6.50
N ASN A 32 21.26 -6.87 -6.39
CA ASN A 32 20.19 -5.99 -5.94
C ASN A 32 19.85 -6.16 -4.45
N LYS A 33 20.63 -6.96 -3.71
CA LYS A 33 20.40 -7.27 -2.28
C LYS A 33 18.99 -7.80 -1.96
N VAL A 34 18.36 -8.46 -2.94
CA VAL A 34 17.03 -9.08 -2.79
C VAL A 34 17.20 -10.55 -2.41
N PRO A 35 16.42 -11.08 -1.45
CA PRO A 35 16.44 -12.50 -1.13
C PRO A 35 16.12 -13.36 -2.36
N PHE A 36 16.91 -14.42 -2.54
CA PHE A 36 16.72 -15.37 -3.64
C PHE A 36 15.32 -16.00 -3.66
N SER A 37 14.76 -16.30 -2.49
CA SER A 37 13.41 -16.85 -2.36
C SER A 37 12.33 -15.91 -2.92
N THR A 38 12.49 -14.60 -2.69
CA THR A 38 11.60 -13.56 -3.25
C THR A 38 11.70 -13.52 -4.77
N LEU A 39 12.90 -13.49 -5.35
CA LEU A 39 13.08 -13.47 -6.80
C LEU A 39 12.60 -14.75 -7.48
N LYS A 40 12.83 -15.91 -6.86
CA LYS A 40 12.32 -17.21 -7.34
C LYS A 40 10.80 -17.23 -7.38
N GLY A 41 10.14 -16.68 -6.36
CA GLY A 41 8.68 -16.51 -6.34
C GLY A 41 8.19 -15.56 -7.43
N ARG A 42 8.84 -14.40 -7.57
CA ARG A 42 8.51 -13.40 -8.59
C ARG A 42 8.63 -13.92 -10.02
N ARG A 43 9.68 -14.69 -10.30
CA ARG A 43 9.86 -15.35 -11.61
C ARG A 43 8.75 -16.36 -11.94
N LYS A 44 8.08 -16.92 -10.93
CA LYS A 44 6.92 -17.82 -11.09
C LYS A 44 5.59 -17.07 -11.19
N GLY A 45 5.60 -15.74 -11.23
CA GLY A 45 4.39 -14.92 -11.29
C GLY A 45 3.79 -14.56 -9.93
N ALA A 46 4.50 -14.74 -8.82
CA ALA A 46 4.02 -14.25 -7.52
C ALA A 46 3.92 -12.72 -7.55
N LEU A 47 2.77 -12.17 -7.18
CA LEU A 47 2.58 -10.73 -7.08
C LEU A 47 3.33 -10.13 -5.87
N PRO A 48 3.62 -8.82 -5.87
CA PRO A 48 4.00 -8.12 -4.64
C PRO A 48 3.03 -8.41 -3.51
N ALA A 49 3.53 -8.41 -2.28
CA ALA A 49 2.66 -8.62 -1.13
C ALA A 49 1.56 -7.53 -1.08
N SER A 50 1.88 -6.28 -1.42
CA SER A 50 0.91 -5.19 -1.53
C SER A 50 -0.25 -5.54 -2.47
N ASP A 51 0.08 -6.06 -3.64
CA ASP A 51 -0.85 -6.33 -4.74
C ASP A 51 -1.61 -7.64 -4.48
N ALA A 52 -0.95 -8.65 -3.93
CA ALA A 52 -1.58 -9.88 -3.47
C ALA A 52 -2.56 -9.62 -2.30
N PHE A 53 -2.30 -8.60 -1.47
CA PHE A 53 -3.23 -8.17 -0.43
C PHE A 53 -4.29 -7.19 -0.94
N GLU A 54 -4.16 -6.62 -2.14
CA GLU A 54 -5.15 -5.71 -2.75
C GLU A 54 -6.51 -6.39 -2.91
N SER A 55 -6.52 -7.67 -3.33
CA SER A 55 -7.75 -8.48 -3.42
C SER A 55 -8.47 -8.70 -2.08
N HIS A 56 -7.76 -8.54 -0.96
CA HIS A 56 -8.33 -8.62 0.38
C HIS A 56 -8.68 -7.24 0.96
N GLN A 57 -8.43 -6.16 0.23
CA GLN A 57 -8.81 -4.81 0.65
C GLN A 57 -10.22 -4.50 0.18
N LYS A 58 -11.03 -3.95 1.08
CA LYS A 58 -12.39 -3.49 0.76
C LYS A 58 -12.41 -2.25 -0.14
N LEU A 59 -11.29 -1.54 -0.24
CA LEU A 59 -11.12 -0.36 -1.09
C LEU A 59 -10.02 -0.65 -2.10
N SER A 60 -10.24 -0.24 -3.34
CA SER A 60 -9.21 -0.21 -4.36
C SER A 60 -8.18 0.87 -4.07
N ILE A 61 -6.99 0.77 -4.69
CA ILE A 61 -5.94 1.79 -4.59
C ILE A 61 -6.47 3.17 -5.04
N GLU A 62 -7.32 3.23 -6.04
CA GLU A 62 -7.92 4.49 -6.53
C GLU A 62 -8.88 5.10 -5.51
N GLN A 63 -9.71 4.27 -4.87
CA GLN A 63 -10.60 4.74 -3.80
C GLN A 63 -9.82 5.21 -2.57
N GLU A 64 -8.71 4.54 -2.22
CA GLU A 64 -7.82 5.02 -1.16
C GLU A 64 -7.18 6.37 -1.51
N LYS A 65 -6.75 6.58 -2.76
CA LYS A 65 -6.23 7.89 -3.22
C LYS A 65 -7.29 8.99 -3.12
N HIS A 66 -8.52 8.69 -3.55
CA HIS A 66 -9.64 9.64 -3.45
C HIS A 66 -9.90 10.01 -1.98
N LEU A 67 -9.96 9.01 -1.09
CA LEU A 67 -10.15 9.24 0.34
C LEU A 67 -9.01 10.06 0.96
N CYS A 68 -7.75 9.80 0.57
CA CYS A 68 -6.61 10.61 1.00
C CYS A 68 -6.73 12.07 0.53
N GLY A 69 -7.10 12.29 -0.73
CA GLY A 69 -7.33 13.62 -1.28
C GLY A 69 -8.44 14.37 -0.52
N TRP A 70 -9.55 13.69 -0.24
CA TRP A 70 -10.63 14.26 0.57
C TRP A 70 -10.16 14.65 1.98
N ILE A 71 -9.37 13.81 2.67
CA ILE A 71 -8.81 14.13 4.00
C ILE A 71 -7.93 15.39 3.94
N ILE A 72 -7.10 15.52 2.90
CA ILE A 72 -6.22 16.70 2.72
C ILE A 72 -7.07 17.95 2.52
N VAL A 73 -8.08 17.90 1.66
CA VAL A 73 -9.00 19.03 1.42
C VAL A 73 -9.74 19.43 2.69
N GLN A 74 -10.22 18.47 3.49
CA GLN A 74 -10.83 18.79 4.80
C GLN A 74 -9.84 19.52 5.72
N GLY A 75 -8.59 19.07 5.76
CA GLY A 75 -7.53 19.73 6.53
C GLY A 75 -7.26 21.16 6.06
N MET A 76 -7.27 21.42 4.76
CA MET A 76 -7.13 22.77 4.19
C MET A 76 -8.29 23.69 4.56
N ILE A 77 -9.50 23.14 4.70
CA ILE A 77 -10.71 23.86 5.14
C ILE A 77 -10.73 24.08 6.66
N GLY A 78 -9.70 23.60 7.39
CA GLY A 78 -9.60 23.73 8.84
C GLY A 78 -10.48 22.72 9.60
N ARG A 79 -11.12 21.78 8.90
CA ARG A 79 -11.82 20.66 9.52
C ARG A 79 -10.86 19.50 9.74
N ARG A 80 -10.86 18.96 10.97
CA ARG A 80 -10.16 17.72 11.29
C ARG A 80 -11.17 16.57 11.19
N PRO A 81 -11.23 15.83 10.06
CA PRO A 81 -12.17 14.71 9.93
C PRO A 81 -11.83 13.65 10.97
N THR A 82 -12.84 13.21 11.71
CA THR A 82 -12.68 12.17 12.73
C THR A 82 -12.55 10.80 12.08
N HIS A 83 -12.12 9.79 12.87
CA HIS A 83 -12.09 8.41 12.38
C HIS A 83 -13.47 7.89 11.96
N ALA A 84 -14.57 8.46 12.50
CA ALA A 84 -15.93 8.10 12.09
C ALA A 84 -16.25 8.69 10.71
N ASP A 85 -15.92 9.96 10.47
CA ASP A 85 -16.16 10.65 9.20
C ASP A 85 -15.40 9.98 8.05
N ILE A 86 -14.14 9.61 8.30
CA ILE A 86 -13.31 8.91 7.30
C ILE A 86 -13.92 7.54 6.97
N ARG A 87 -14.50 6.83 7.94
CA ARG A 87 -15.19 5.55 7.66
C ARG A 87 -16.48 5.78 6.89
N ALA A 88 -17.26 6.80 7.22
CA ALA A 88 -18.48 7.13 6.48
C ALA A 88 -18.19 7.46 5.02
N MET A 89 -17.17 8.27 4.76
CA MET A 89 -16.71 8.55 3.39
C MET A 89 -16.16 7.31 2.69
N ALA A 90 -15.37 6.49 3.38
CA ALA A 90 -14.90 5.23 2.83
C ALA A 90 -16.07 4.30 2.44
N THR A 91 -17.13 4.24 3.25
CA THR A 91 -18.33 3.43 2.96
C THR A 91 -19.05 3.98 1.75
N SER A 92 -19.22 5.29 1.67
CA SER A 92 -19.80 5.95 0.49
C SER A 92 -19.00 5.72 -0.79
N LEU A 93 -17.67 5.55 -0.71
CA LEU A 93 -16.81 5.29 -1.87
C LEU A 93 -16.86 3.85 -2.37
N VAL A 94 -17.08 2.88 -1.47
CA VAL A 94 -17.15 1.46 -1.83
C VAL A 94 -18.54 1.08 -2.31
N ASP A 95 -19.56 1.52 -1.59
CA ASP A 95 -20.93 1.12 -1.85
C ASP A 95 -21.91 2.22 -1.41
N PRO A 96 -22.56 2.91 -2.37
CA PRO A 96 -23.57 3.92 -2.05
C PRO A 96 -24.78 3.35 -1.32
N THR A 97 -24.98 2.02 -1.32
CA THR A 97 -26.08 1.36 -0.61
C THR A 97 -25.80 1.12 0.88
N GLY A 98 -24.56 1.36 1.34
CA GLY A 98 -24.23 1.37 2.76
C GLY A 98 -24.05 0.00 3.44
N GLN A 99 -24.03 -1.10 2.68
CA GLN A 99 -23.86 -2.45 3.26
C GLN A 99 -22.41 -2.77 3.67
N THR A 100 -21.43 -1.95 3.26
CA THR A 100 -20.03 -2.19 3.57
C THR A 100 -19.59 -1.52 4.87
N GLU A 101 -19.43 -2.31 5.93
CA GLU A 101 -18.86 -1.85 7.19
C GLU A 101 -17.34 -2.03 7.27
N PHE A 102 -16.63 -1.00 7.70
CA PHE A 102 -15.20 -1.08 8.00
C PHE A 102 -14.96 -1.42 9.46
N GLY A 103 -14.29 -2.55 9.71
CA GLY A 103 -13.95 -2.97 11.06
C GLY A 103 -13.00 -1.98 11.78
N LYS A 104 -12.97 -2.03 13.12
CA LYS A 104 -12.16 -1.12 13.98
C LYS A 104 -10.67 -1.06 13.59
N LYS A 105 -10.10 -2.16 13.09
CA LYS A 105 -8.68 -2.24 12.68
C LYS A 105 -8.41 -1.68 11.28
N TRP A 106 -9.45 -1.42 10.48
CA TRP A 106 -9.29 -0.93 9.12
C TRP A 106 -8.61 0.45 9.10
N MET A 107 -9.00 1.37 9.99
CA MET A 107 -8.36 2.69 10.09
C MET A 107 -6.85 2.61 10.35
N MET A 108 -6.44 1.70 11.25
CA MET A 108 -5.02 1.49 11.55
C MET A 108 -4.26 0.87 10.37
N ALA A 109 -4.90 -0.01 9.59
CA ALA A 109 -4.32 -0.57 8.38
C ALA A 109 -4.22 0.49 7.28
N PHE A 110 -5.26 1.29 7.06
CA PHE A 110 -5.31 2.40 6.12
C PHE A 110 -4.21 3.44 6.41
N MET A 111 -4.04 3.86 7.67
CA MET A 111 -2.96 4.76 8.07
C MET A 111 -1.56 4.15 7.90
N ARG A 112 -1.42 2.83 8.04
CA ARG A 112 -0.14 2.13 7.81
C ARG A 112 0.22 2.09 6.33
N ARG A 113 -0.79 1.96 5.45
CA ARG A 113 -0.62 1.95 3.99
C ARG A 113 -0.38 3.34 3.41
N ASN A 114 -0.95 4.37 4.02
CA ASN A 114 -0.84 5.76 3.56
C ASN A 114 -0.05 6.62 4.56
N PRO A 115 1.28 6.40 4.71
CA PRO A 115 2.11 7.17 5.64
C PRO A 115 2.19 8.66 5.25
N SER A 116 1.98 9.01 3.97
CA SER A 116 1.94 10.39 3.48
C SER A 116 0.88 11.24 4.18
N MET A 117 -0.20 10.64 4.69
CA MET A 117 -1.21 11.36 5.47
C MET A 117 -0.72 11.80 6.87
N LYS A 118 0.34 11.19 7.41
CA LYS A 118 0.92 11.64 8.69
C LYS A 118 1.56 13.02 8.58
N ILE A 119 1.97 13.43 7.39
CA ILE A 119 2.63 14.74 7.18
C ILE A 119 1.62 15.89 7.32
N ALA A 120 0.32 15.64 7.11
CA ALA A 120 -0.73 16.62 7.36
C ALA A 120 -1.05 16.84 8.86
N ARG A 121 -0.43 16.08 9.79
CA ARG A 121 -0.60 16.26 11.25
C ARG A 121 0.26 17.37 11.84
N THR A 122 1.10 18.06 11.07
CA THR A 122 2.02 19.08 11.60
C THR A 122 1.94 20.37 10.81
N LYS A 123 0.95 21.21 11.18
CA LYS A 123 1.07 22.68 11.29
C LYS A 123 -0.28 23.26 11.74
N SER A 124 -0.40 23.46 13.05
CA SER A 124 -1.05 24.58 13.72
C SER A 124 -0.87 24.37 15.21
#